data_AF-A0A1F5VED8-F1
#
_entry.id   AF-A0A1F5VED8-F1
#
_cell.length_a   1.000
_cell.length_b   1.000
_cell.length_c   1.000
_cell.angle_alpha   90.00
_cell.angle_beta   90.00
_cell.angle_gamma   90.00
#
_symmetry.space_group_name_H-M   'P 1'
#
loop_
_entity.id
_entity.type
_entity.pdbx_description
1 polymer ?
#
loop_
_entity_poly.entity_id
_entity_poly.type
_entity_poly.pdbx_seq_one_letter_code
_entity_poly.pdbx_strand_id
1 'polypeptide(L)'
;MLNLKDFDGWNGRKKNIHKNGLAKLYGAREVWWCSLGVNIGFEQDGTGKDNERPVLILKGFSRQVCLIVPLTTSTKKNPYHIAAGKVDGKDAFAIISQVRLIDTKRLINKVGIIDKVLFDKTRKTVKDML
;
A
#
# COMPACT_ATOMS: atom_id res chain seq x y z
N MET A 1 10.89 -17.82 16.37
CA MET A 1 9.50 -17.80 16.88
C MET A 1 8.56 -17.49 15.73
N LEU A 2 7.56 -18.33 15.48
CA LEU A 2 6.45 -17.97 14.60
C LEU A 2 5.71 -16.82 15.28
N ASN A 3 5.74 -15.64 14.65
CA ASN A 3 4.97 -14.50 15.13
C ASN A 3 3.49 -14.82 14.88
N LEU A 4 2.72 -15.02 15.95
CA LEU A 4 1.30 -15.34 15.82
C LEU A 4 0.56 -14.12 15.26
N LYS A 5 -0.03 -14.28 14.08
CA LYS A 5 -0.78 -13.21 13.40
C LYS A 5 -2.16 -13.03 14.05
N ASP A 6 -2.53 -11.78 14.37
CA ASP A 6 -3.84 -11.41 14.94
C ASP A 6 -4.92 -11.26 13.84
N PHE A 7 -5.42 -12.40 13.35
CA PHE A 7 -6.48 -12.40 12.33
C PHE A 7 -7.83 -11.91 12.86
N ASP A 8 -8.19 -12.24 14.11
CA ASP A 8 -9.49 -11.89 14.69
C ASP A 8 -9.60 -10.39 15.00
N GLY A 9 -8.56 -9.80 15.59
CA GLY A 9 -8.51 -8.35 15.79
C GLY A 9 -8.53 -7.60 14.45
N TRP A 10 -7.86 -8.14 13.42
CA TRP A 10 -7.95 -7.57 12.08
C TRP A 10 -9.36 -7.68 11.50
N ASN A 11 -10.05 -8.80 11.67
CA ASN A 11 -11.42 -8.97 11.21
C ASN A 11 -12.36 -7.92 11.86
N GLY A 12 -12.21 -7.68 13.17
CA GLY A 12 -12.93 -6.62 13.87
C GLY A 12 -12.69 -5.24 13.24
N ARG A 13 -11.42 -4.88 13.01
CA ARG A 13 -11.04 -3.61 12.35
C ARG A 13 -11.56 -3.52 10.91
N LYS A 14 -11.50 -4.60 10.14
CA LYS A 14 -12.01 -4.66 8.75
C LYS A 14 -13.52 -4.39 8.70
N LYS A 15 -14.29 -4.97 9.63
CA LYS A 15 -15.74 -4.68 9.77
C LYS A 15 -15.99 -3.22 10.10
N ASN A 16 -15.19 -2.63 11.00
CA ASN A 16 -15.28 -1.20 11.34
C ASN A 16 -14.99 -0.31 10.12
N ILE A 17 -13.91 -0.57 9.37
CA ILE A 17 -13.57 0.16 8.13
C ILE A 17 -14.70 0.05 7.10
N HIS A 18 -15.29 -1.14 6.95
CA HIS A 18 -16.41 -1.33 6.03
C HIS A 18 -17.63 -0.47 6.41
N LYS A 19 -18.02 -0.49 7.69
CA LYS A 19 -19.20 0.22 8.21
C LYS A 19 -19.01 1.73 8.27
N ASN A 20 -17.87 2.18 8.80
CA ASN A 20 -17.64 3.57 9.21
C ASN A 20 -16.62 4.32 8.34
N GLY A 21 -15.87 3.62 7.48
CA GLY A 21 -14.89 4.23 6.60
C GLY A 21 -15.53 5.12 5.55
N LEU A 22 -14.95 6.30 5.33
CA LEU A 22 -15.34 7.23 4.29
C LEU A 22 -14.47 7.02 3.04
N ALA A 23 -15.09 6.99 1.87
CA ALA A 23 -14.36 6.91 0.60
C ALA A 23 -13.56 8.20 0.38
N LYS A 24 -12.23 8.11 0.49
CA LYS A 24 -11.35 9.26 0.35
C LYS A 24 -11.10 9.59 -1.11
N LEU A 25 -11.04 10.89 -1.42
CA LEU A 25 -10.55 11.35 -2.72
C LEU A 25 -9.06 11.07 -2.81
N TYR A 26 -8.62 10.67 -4.00
CA TYR A 26 -7.26 10.22 -4.22
C TYR A 26 -6.82 10.52 -5.65
N GLY A 27 -5.50 10.52 -5.87
CA GLY A 27 -4.88 10.68 -7.18
C GLY A 27 -3.78 9.63 -7.41
N ALA A 28 -3.51 9.34 -8.68
CA ALA A 28 -2.30 8.60 -9.04
C ALA A 28 -1.05 9.37 -8.56
N ARG A 29 0.03 8.64 -8.25
CA ARG A 29 1.28 9.15 -7.65
C ARG A 29 1.21 9.50 -6.17
N GLU A 30 0.01 9.62 -5.61
CA GLU A 30 -0.12 9.90 -4.18
C GLU A 30 0.31 8.69 -3.35
N VAL A 31 0.97 8.98 -2.23
CA VAL A 31 1.29 8.01 -1.20
C VAL A 31 0.34 8.21 -0.04
N TRP A 32 -0.21 7.11 0.46
CA TRP A 32 -1.16 7.10 1.56
C TRP A 32 -0.79 6.05 2.59
N TRP A 33 -0.97 6.35 3.87
CA TRP A 33 -1.13 5.28 4.85
C TRP A 33 -2.44 4.56 4.56
N CYS A 34 -2.37 3.23 4.55
CA CYS A 34 -3.49 2.37 4.20
C CYS A 34 -3.57 1.20 5.17
N SER A 35 -4.78 0.88 5.64
CA SER A 35 -5.05 -0.33 6.42
C SER A 35 -4.98 -1.56 5.51
N LEU A 36 -3.77 -2.12 5.36
CA LEU A 36 -3.55 -3.33 4.58
C LEU A 36 -3.90 -4.61 5.34
N GLY A 37 -3.92 -4.55 6.66
CA GLY A 37 -4.38 -5.65 7.49
C GLY A 37 -3.34 -6.74 7.72
N VAL A 38 -3.87 -7.83 8.27
CA VAL A 38 -3.16 -9.09 8.51
C VAL A 38 -3.61 -10.08 7.43
N ASN A 39 -2.65 -10.61 6.68
CA ASN A 39 -2.86 -11.41 5.48
C ASN A 39 -2.19 -12.78 5.60
N ILE A 40 -2.49 -13.68 4.66
CA ILE A 40 -2.06 -15.07 4.71
C ILE A 40 -0.61 -15.19 4.24
N GLY A 41 0.19 -16.01 4.93
CA GLY A 41 1.54 -16.37 4.51
C GLY A 41 2.42 -15.15 4.23
N PHE A 42 2.89 -15.04 2.98
CA PHE A 42 3.85 -14.05 2.50
C PHE A 42 3.23 -12.80 1.86
N GLU A 43 1.90 -12.67 1.91
CA GLU A 43 1.24 -11.42 1.51
C GLU A 43 1.68 -10.25 2.40
N GLN A 44 1.77 -9.07 1.79
CA GLN A 44 2.30 -7.91 2.49
C GLN A 44 1.32 -7.37 3.54
N ASP A 45 1.64 -7.64 4.79
CA ASP A 45 0.93 -7.09 5.94
C ASP A 45 1.18 -5.60 6.13
N GLY A 46 0.19 -4.95 6.73
CA GLY A 46 0.42 -3.71 7.45
C GLY A 46 1.12 -3.95 8.79
N THR A 47 1.53 -2.86 9.43
CA THR A 47 2.29 -2.86 10.67
C THR A 47 1.66 -1.95 11.72
N GLY A 48 2.09 -2.07 12.97
CA GLY A 48 1.54 -1.27 14.08
C GLY A 48 0.12 -1.70 14.49
N LYS A 49 -0.50 -0.91 15.36
CA LYS A 49 -1.81 -1.24 15.97
C LYS A 49 -2.95 -1.31 14.94
N ASP A 50 -2.84 -0.52 13.89
CA ASP A 50 -3.88 -0.37 12.88
C ASP A 50 -3.61 -1.19 11.60
N ASN A 51 -2.55 -2.00 11.60
CA ASN A 51 -2.11 -2.81 10.45
C ASN A 51 -1.99 -1.95 9.18
N GLU A 52 -1.20 -0.88 9.31
CA GLU A 52 -1.04 0.14 8.29
C GLU A 52 0.28 0.00 7.55
N ARG A 53 0.27 0.41 6.28
CA ARG A 53 1.48 0.51 5.47
C ARG A 53 1.33 1.67 4.49
N PRO A 54 2.41 2.41 4.17
CA PRO A 54 2.36 3.37 3.09
C PRO A 54 2.17 2.64 1.76
N VAL A 55 1.28 3.13 0.92
CA VAL A 55 1.00 2.59 -0.41
C VAL A 55 1.05 3.70 -1.45
N LEU A 56 1.55 3.38 -2.63
CA LEU A 56 1.51 4.27 -3.79
C LEU A 56 0.31 3.93 -4.66
N ILE A 57 -0.49 4.93 -5.01
CA ILE A 57 -1.61 4.79 -5.91
C ILE A 57 -1.12 4.78 -7.36
N LEU A 58 -1.34 3.66 -8.06
CA LEU A 58 -0.92 3.44 -9.44
C LEU A 58 -1.99 3.88 -10.45
N LYS A 59 -3.26 3.57 -10.16
CA LYS A 59 -4.39 3.83 -11.05
C LYS A 59 -5.69 3.86 -10.26
N GLY A 60 -6.54 4.84 -10.54
CA GLY A 60 -7.93 4.85 -10.08
C GLY A 60 -8.84 4.09 -11.03
N PHE A 61 -9.85 3.40 -10.47
CA PHE A 61 -10.90 2.74 -11.27
C PHE A 61 -12.28 3.35 -11.01
N SER A 62 -12.52 3.85 -9.80
CA SER A 62 -13.71 4.60 -9.42
C SER A 62 -13.43 5.48 -8.21
N ARG A 63 -14.41 6.25 -7.74
CA ARG A 63 -14.28 6.96 -6.46
C ARG A 63 -14.02 6.02 -5.28
N GLN A 64 -14.43 4.75 -5.38
CA GLN A 64 -14.36 3.78 -4.30
C GLN A 64 -13.16 2.85 -4.39
N VAL A 65 -12.55 2.68 -5.56
CA VAL A 65 -11.56 1.60 -5.79
C VAL A 65 -10.35 2.10 -6.57
N CYS A 66 -9.16 1.73 -6.10
CA CYS A 66 -7.89 2.02 -6.76
C CYS A 66 -6.90 0.85 -6.71
N LEU A 67 -5.99 0.81 -7.68
CA LEU A 67 -4.83 -0.08 -7.70
C LEU A 67 -3.68 0.56 -6.94
N ILE A 68 -3.09 -0.18 -6.01
CA ILE A 68 -1.95 0.27 -5.22
C ILE A 68 -0.77 -0.68 -5.31
N VAL A 69 0.41 -0.15 -4.97
CA VAL A 69 1.60 -0.96 -4.63
C VAL A 69 2.06 -0.61 -3.20
N PRO A 70 2.24 -1.60 -2.31
CA PRO A 70 2.78 -1.36 -0.98
C PRO A 70 4.22 -0.85 -1.02
N LEU A 71 4.55 0.02 -0.06
CA LEU A 71 5.90 0.52 0.15
C LEU A 71 6.55 -0.13 1.37
N THR A 72 7.88 -0.19 1.35
CA THR A 72 8.70 -0.64 2.47
C THR A 72 9.94 0.23 2.61
N THR A 73 10.46 0.35 3.83
CA THR A 73 11.79 0.93 4.10
C THR A 73 12.89 -0.13 4.06
N SER A 74 12.55 -1.41 4.02
CA SER A 74 13.54 -2.49 3.94
C SER A 74 14.17 -2.53 2.55
N THR A 75 15.47 -2.29 2.50
CA THR A 75 16.24 -2.40 1.26
C THR A 75 16.39 -3.87 0.87
N LYS A 76 15.83 -4.26 -0.27
CA LYS A 76 16.08 -5.55 -0.91
C LYS A 76 16.55 -5.32 -2.34
N LYS A 77 17.65 -5.98 -2.72
CA LYS A 77 18.15 -5.95 -4.10
C LYS A 77 17.50 -7.09 -4.89
N ASN A 78 16.33 -6.83 -5.48
CA ASN A 78 15.72 -7.73 -6.45
C ASN A 78 14.87 -6.93 -7.46
N PRO A 79 14.53 -7.52 -8.63
CA PRO A 79 13.78 -6.82 -9.68
C PRO A 79 12.39 -6.30 -9.25
N TYR A 80 11.83 -6.85 -8.18
CA TYR A 80 10.50 -6.52 -7.67
C TYR A 80 10.52 -5.44 -6.57
N HIS A 81 11.68 -4.83 -6.28
CA HIS A 81 11.81 -3.70 -5.36
C HIS A 81 12.34 -2.49 -6.11
N ILE A 82 11.48 -1.51 -6.38
CA ILE A 82 11.82 -0.30 -7.13
C ILE A 82 11.88 0.88 -6.17
N ALA A 83 12.95 1.68 -6.24
CA ALA A 83 13.06 2.89 -5.43
C ALA A 83 11.89 3.84 -5.71
N ALA A 84 11.25 4.30 -4.63
CA ALA A 84 10.18 5.30 -4.64
C ALA A 84 10.68 6.66 -4.12
N GLY A 85 11.97 6.81 -3.82
CA GLY A 85 12.53 8.03 -3.24
C GLY A 85 12.22 8.15 -1.75
N LYS A 86 12.13 9.39 -1.25
CA LYS A 86 11.84 9.64 0.16
C LYS A 86 10.34 9.76 0.42
N VAL A 87 9.83 8.93 1.33
CA VAL A 87 8.47 9.00 1.87
C VAL A 87 8.58 9.18 3.37
N ASP A 88 7.98 10.26 3.89
CA ASP A 88 8.04 10.59 5.33
C ASP A 88 9.48 10.63 5.88
N GLY A 89 10.39 11.28 5.13
CA GLY A 89 11.80 11.42 5.48
C GLY A 89 12.66 10.17 5.32
N LYS A 90 12.09 9.02 4.97
CA LYS A 90 12.80 7.74 4.84
C LYS A 90 12.83 7.26 3.39
N ASP A 91 13.92 6.60 3.00
CA ASP A 91 13.97 5.92 1.71
C ASP A 91 12.93 4.81 1.66
N ALA A 92 12.15 4.80 0.58
CA ALA A 92 11.06 3.87 0.37
C ALA A 92 11.22 3.13 -0.96
N PHE A 93 10.74 1.90 -0.97
CA PHE A 93 10.77 1.01 -2.12
C PHE A 93 9.37 0.44 -2.35
N ALA A 94 8.91 0.46 -3.60
CA ALA A 94 7.69 -0.19 -4.04
C ALA A 94 7.91 -1.69 -4.19
N ILE A 95 7.07 -2.50 -3.55
CA ILE A 95 7.11 -3.96 -3.59
C ILE A 95 6.19 -4.44 -4.73
N ILE A 96 6.73 -4.50 -5.94
CA ILE A 96 5.99 -4.72 -7.20
C ILE A 96 5.15 -6.01 -7.14
N SER A 97 5.69 -7.08 -6.55
CA SER A 97 5.00 -8.37 -6.44
C SER A 97 3.79 -8.36 -5.49
N GLN A 98 3.55 -7.26 -4.79
CA GLN A 98 2.47 -7.12 -3.79
C GLN A 98 1.41 -6.09 -4.25
N VAL A 99 1.39 -5.76 -5.54
CA VAL A 99 0.33 -4.94 -6.15
C VAL A 99 -1.03 -5.57 -5.88
N ARG A 100 -1.99 -4.75 -5.48
CA ARG A 100 -3.37 -5.20 -5.28
C ARG A 100 -4.38 -4.07 -5.40
N LEU A 101 -5.63 -4.47 -5.61
CA LEU A 101 -6.78 -3.58 -5.61
C LEU A 101 -7.22 -3.32 -4.16
N ILE A 102 -7.62 -2.09 -3.85
CA ILE A 102 -8.20 -1.75 -2.55
C ILE A 102 -9.45 -0.89 -2.70
N ASP A 103 -10.32 -0.97 -1.68
CA ASP A 103 -11.35 0.04 -1.44
C ASP A 103 -10.72 1.26 -0.75
N THR A 104 -11.06 2.46 -1.22
CA THR A 104 -10.57 3.76 -0.74
C THR A 104 -10.95 4.08 0.71
N LYS A 105 -11.93 3.39 1.29
CA LYS A 105 -12.21 3.42 2.74
C LYS A 105 -11.01 2.98 3.57
N ARG A 106 -10.07 2.23 2.98
CA ARG A 106 -8.83 1.78 3.62
C ARG A 106 -7.76 2.86 3.69
N LEU A 107 -7.92 3.97 2.97
CA LEU A 107 -6.98 5.09 2.99
C LEU A 107 -7.17 5.91 4.26
N ILE A 108 -6.07 6.22 4.93
CA ILE A 108 -6.05 6.84 6.26
C ILE A 108 -5.63 8.30 6.15
N ASN A 109 -4.38 8.56 5.77
CA ASN A 109 -3.90 9.91 5.52
C ASN A 109 -2.88 9.92 4.37
N LYS A 110 -2.95 10.97 3.56
CA LYS A 110 -1.99 11.21 2.49
C LYS A 110 -0.65 11.60 3.11
N VAL A 111 0.41 10.96 2.66
CA VAL A 111 1.79 11.19 3.11
C VAL A 111 2.53 12.11 2.15
N GLY A 112 2.25 12.00 0.85
CA GLY A 112 2.95 12.79 -0.14
C GLY A 112 2.62 12.40 -1.57
N ILE A 113 3.48 12.80 -2.50
CA ILE A 113 3.37 12.54 -3.93
C ILE A 113 4.74 12.12 -4.43
N ILE A 114 4.81 11.01 -5.17
CA ILE A 114 6.06 10.52 -5.76
C ILE A 114 6.43 11.37 -6.99
N ASP A 115 7.74 11.56 -7.15
CA ASP A 115 8.31 12.15 -8.36
C ASP A 115 7.80 11.42 -9.63
N LYS A 116 7.58 12.18 -10.70
CA LYS A 116 6.95 11.64 -11.91
C LYS A 116 7.82 10.56 -12.56
N VAL A 117 9.15 10.73 -12.59
CA VAL A 117 10.07 9.78 -13.24
C VAL A 117 10.10 8.47 -12.47
N LEU A 118 10.18 8.54 -11.14
CA LEU A 118 10.13 7.35 -10.28
C LEU A 118 8.78 6.63 -10.42
N PHE A 119 7.67 7.39 -10.42
CA PHE A 119 6.34 6.82 -10.60
C PHE A 119 6.17 6.11 -11.95
N ASP A 120 6.59 6.75 -13.04
CA ASP A 120 6.46 6.18 -14.38
C ASP A 120 7.29 4.90 -14.51
N LYS A 121 8.49 4.86 -13.90
CA LYS A 121 9.30 3.65 -13.78
C LYS A 121 8.57 2.54 -13.02
N THR A 122 8.06 2.83 -11.82
CA THR A 122 7.29 1.85 -11.03
C THR A 122 6.08 1.32 -11.81
N ARG A 123 5.30 2.22 -12.43
CA ARG A 123 4.11 1.84 -13.19
C ARG A 123 4.45 1.00 -14.43
N LYS A 124 5.56 1.30 -15.10
CA LYS A 124 6.08 0.48 -16.21
C LYS A 124 6.47 -0.91 -15.72
N THR A 125 7.25 -1.02 -14.64
CA THR A 125 7.65 -2.32 -14.07
C THR A 125 6.44 -3.17 -13.66
N VAL A 126 5.38 -2.57 -13.09
CA VAL A 126 4.14 -3.28 -12.77
C VAL A 126 3.46 -3.82 -14.04
N LYS A 127 3.42 -3.03 -15.12
CA LYS A 127 2.85 -3.47 -16.40
C LYS A 127 3.67 -4.58 -17.04
N ASP A 128 5.00 -4.49 -16.99
CA ASP A 128 5.89 -5.46 -17.62
C ASP A 128 5.93 -6.81 -16.86
N MET A 129 5.34 -6.89 -15.65
CA MET A 129 5.24 -8.12 -14.85
C MET A 129 4.06 -9.04 -15.27
N LEU A 130 3.08 -8.52 -16.02
CA LEU A 130 1.82 -9.19 -16.40
C LEU A 130 1.67 -9.23 -17.92
#